data_AF-A0A4S2J014-F1
#
_entry.id   AF-A0A4S2J014-F1
#
_cell.length_a   1.000
_cell.length_b   1.000
_cell.length_c   1.000
_cell.angle_alpha   90.00
_cell.angle_beta   90.00
_cell.angle_gamma   90.00
#
_symmetry.space_group_name_H-M   'P 1'
#
loop_
_entity.id
_entity.type
_entity.pdbx_description
1 polymer ?
#
loop_
_entity_poly.entity_id
_entity_poly.type
_entity_poly.pdbx_seq_one_letter_code
_entity_poly.pdbx_strand_id
1 'polypeptide(L)'
;MSTTTPVPARKPPTAQDDAPVFSVSGLWKVFGPKPERVPADPELGALDAAELRARTGCTAAVRDVSFDVRKGEVFVVMGLSGSGKSTLVRCLTRLIEPTAGTIAIDGEDVRAMDRSRLRELRRHRAAMVFQHFGLLPHRTVLDNVAYGLEIQGVGKAERRERAAEIVAKVGLEGMEHRRPGQLSGGQRQRVGLARALAVDPEVLLFDEPFSALDPLIRRDMQDEVARLHEEEGRTMVFITHDLSEALKLGDRIALMRDGQVVQLGTPEEIVGSPADDYVREFVRDVPREQVLTARTAMRPASLVESTEGPALTPDATVSEAIEAVARTGSPARVMDDGKCLGVVDHEQLLGVVAGVPVAPAAGPRATPEAV
;
A
#
# COMPACT_ATOMS: atom_id res chain seq x y z
N MET A 1 -28.57 -12.00 4.38
CA MET A 1 -28.57 -10.53 4.19
C MET A 1 -27.16 -10.06 4.50
N SER A 2 -26.32 -9.94 3.48
CA SER A 2 -24.94 -9.48 3.62
C SER A 2 -24.94 -7.96 3.69
N THR A 3 -24.66 -7.40 4.86
CA THR A 3 -24.39 -5.97 5.04
C THR A 3 -22.93 -5.73 4.64
N THR A 4 -22.72 -5.26 3.41
CA THR A 4 -21.44 -4.73 2.97
C THR A 4 -21.28 -3.36 3.64
N THR A 5 -20.49 -3.29 4.70
CA THR A 5 -20.12 -2.02 5.32
C THR A 5 -19.29 -1.20 4.32
N PRO A 6 -19.67 0.06 4.01
CA PRO A 6 -18.89 0.90 3.10
C PRO A 6 -17.53 1.22 3.72
N VAL A 7 -16.49 1.21 2.88
CA VAL A 7 -15.14 1.65 3.25
C VAL A 7 -15.20 3.18 3.36
N PRO A 8 -14.84 3.79 4.52
CA PRO A 8 -14.89 5.23 4.67
C PRO A 8 -13.85 5.91 3.76
N ALA A 9 -14.25 7.01 3.14
CA ALA A 9 -13.37 7.86 2.33
C ALA A 9 -12.18 8.36 3.16
N ARG A 10 -10.96 7.98 2.75
CA ARG A 10 -9.72 8.29 3.45
C ARG A 10 -9.18 9.64 2.99
N LYS A 11 -8.98 10.57 3.93
CA LYS A 11 -8.43 11.90 3.64
C LYS A 11 -6.97 11.75 3.17
N PRO A 12 -6.58 12.26 1.99
CA PRO A 12 -5.19 12.19 1.56
C PRO A 12 -4.30 12.98 2.53
N PRO A 13 -3.09 12.49 2.85
CA PRO A 13 -2.17 13.22 3.71
C PRO A 13 -1.86 14.58 3.07
N THR A 14 -2.02 15.63 3.88
CA THR A 14 -1.83 17.02 3.46
C THR A 14 -0.36 17.26 3.14
N ALA A 15 -0.09 17.86 1.97
CA ALA A 15 1.25 18.17 1.50
C ALA A 15 1.83 19.38 2.27
N GLN A 16 2.34 19.16 3.48
CA GLN A 16 3.17 20.14 4.18
C GLN A 16 4.38 19.44 4.82
N ASP A 17 5.57 19.67 4.23
CA ASP A 17 6.91 19.61 4.85
C ASP A 17 7.45 18.32 5.50
N ASP A 18 7.08 17.12 5.03
CA ASP A 18 7.65 15.87 5.58
C ASP A 18 8.67 15.21 4.64
N ALA A 19 9.93 15.16 5.09
CA ALA A 19 10.96 14.37 4.44
C ALA A 19 10.53 12.88 4.36
N PRO A 20 10.83 12.18 3.26
CA PRO A 20 10.42 10.79 3.10
C PRO A 20 11.16 9.87 4.09
N VAL A 21 10.43 8.90 4.65
CA VAL A 21 10.98 7.87 5.52
C VAL A 21 11.83 6.89 4.70
N PHE A 22 11.40 6.51 3.50
CA PHE A 22 12.27 5.86 2.52
C PHE A 22 12.41 6.73 1.29
N SER A 23 13.64 6.90 0.83
CA SER A 23 13.92 7.40 -0.51
C SER A 23 14.75 6.38 -1.28
N VAL A 24 14.22 5.94 -2.42
CA VAL A 24 14.83 4.94 -3.29
C VAL A 24 15.07 5.57 -4.65
N SER A 25 16.31 5.50 -5.15
CA SER A 25 16.67 6.09 -6.44
C SER A 25 17.49 5.12 -7.28
N GLY A 26 17.03 4.87 -8.50
CA GLY A 26 17.67 4.03 -9.50
C GLY A 26 18.08 2.67 -8.99
N LEU A 27 17.22 2.02 -8.18
CA LEU A 27 17.56 0.79 -7.48
C LEU A 27 17.61 -0.39 -8.44
N TRP A 28 18.71 -1.14 -8.39
CA TRP A 28 18.87 -2.39 -9.13
C TRP A 28 19.15 -3.55 -8.20
N LYS A 29 18.55 -4.69 -8.51
CA LYS A 29 18.98 -5.99 -7.99
C LYS A 29 19.04 -7.01 -9.12
N VAL A 30 20.26 -7.44 -9.42
CA VAL A 30 20.56 -8.44 -10.44
C VAL A 30 21.18 -9.66 -9.77
N PHE A 31 20.67 -10.84 -10.11
CA PHE A 31 21.20 -12.14 -9.72
C PHE A 31 21.96 -12.76 -10.91
N GLY A 32 22.98 -13.56 -10.63
CA GLY A 32 23.80 -14.21 -11.65
C GLY A 32 25.26 -13.73 -11.65
N PRO A 33 26.04 -14.12 -12.67
CA PRO A 33 27.48 -13.81 -12.73
C PRO A 33 27.73 -12.35 -13.11
N LYS A 34 28.66 -11.68 -12.40
CA LYS A 34 29.04 -10.27 -12.65
C LYS A 34 27.83 -9.32 -12.78
N PRO A 35 26.91 -9.35 -11.80
CA PRO A 35 25.61 -8.67 -11.90
C PRO A 35 25.74 -7.15 -12.08
N GLU A 36 26.85 -6.55 -11.66
CA GLU A 36 27.14 -5.12 -11.75
C GLU A 36 27.27 -4.62 -13.20
N ARG A 37 27.54 -5.51 -14.16
CA ARG A 37 27.64 -5.15 -15.59
C ARG A 37 26.30 -4.77 -16.20
N VAL A 38 25.20 -5.33 -15.70
CA VAL A 38 23.86 -5.08 -16.25
C VAL A 38 23.43 -3.62 -16.06
N PRO A 39 23.47 -3.03 -14.85
CA PRO A 39 23.15 -1.61 -14.69
C PRO A 39 24.23 -0.67 -15.24
N ALA A 40 25.47 -1.13 -15.42
CA ALA A 40 26.56 -0.32 -15.97
C ALA A 40 26.54 -0.21 -17.50
N ASP A 41 25.84 -1.11 -18.19
CA ASP A 41 25.75 -1.19 -19.64
C ASP A 41 24.30 -0.90 -20.08
N PRO A 42 24.02 0.28 -20.67
CA PRO A 42 22.67 0.64 -21.11
C PRO A 42 22.05 -0.35 -22.10
N GLU A 43 22.86 -1.01 -22.94
CA GLU A 43 22.35 -2.01 -23.87
C GLU A 43 21.84 -3.24 -23.13
N LEU A 44 22.55 -3.71 -22.11
CA LEU A 44 22.10 -4.81 -21.26
C LEU A 44 20.92 -4.40 -20.39
N GLY A 45 20.92 -3.18 -19.87
CA GLY A 45 19.87 -2.62 -19.04
C GLY A 45 18.51 -2.49 -19.76
N ALA A 46 18.53 -2.34 -21.08
CA ALA A 46 17.32 -2.21 -21.91
C ALA A 46 16.73 -3.55 -22.39
N LEU A 47 17.44 -4.68 -22.25
CA LEU A 47 16.96 -5.98 -22.74
C LEU A 47 15.73 -6.47 -21.96
N ASP A 48 14.84 -7.21 -22.62
CA ASP A 48 13.82 -7.95 -21.89
C ASP A 48 14.45 -9.03 -20.98
N ALA A 49 13.65 -9.58 -20.07
CA ALA A 49 14.14 -10.55 -19.08
C ALA A 49 14.67 -11.85 -19.70
N ALA A 50 14.11 -12.29 -20.83
CA ALA A 50 14.51 -13.53 -21.48
C ALA A 50 15.85 -13.37 -22.22
N GLU A 51 15.99 -12.29 -22.98
CA GLU A 51 17.20 -11.96 -23.73
C GLU A 51 18.36 -11.62 -22.80
N LEU A 52 18.11 -10.86 -21.71
CA LEU A 52 19.11 -10.59 -20.69
C LEU A 52 19.68 -11.90 -20.12
N ARG A 53 18.79 -12.84 -19.78
CA ARG A 53 19.18 -14.14 -19.23
C ARG A 53 19.94 -14.98 -20.26
N ALA A 54 19.53 -14.99 -21.52
CA ALA A 54 20.21 -15.73 -22.58
C ALA A 54 21.64 -15.22 -22.82
N ARG A 55 21.83 -13.89 -22.84
CA ARG A 55 23.15 -13.28 -23.12
C ARG A 55 24.11 -13.30 -21.94
N THR A 56 23.59 -13.14 -20.72
CA THR A 56 24.45 -12.89 -19.54
C THR A 56 24.34 -13.96 -18.46
N GLY A 57 23.30 -14.79 -18.49
CA GLY A 57 22.95 -15.68 -17.38
C GLY A 57 22.41 -14.93 -16.15
N CYS A 58 22.17 -13.62 -16.26
CA CYS A 58 21.64 -12.81 -15.17
C CYS A 58 20.11 -12.72 -15.20
N THR A 59 19.52 -12.57 -14.02
CA THR A 59 18.11 -12.23 -13.82
C THR A 59 18.04 -10.91 -13.06
N ALA A 60 17.50 -9.86 -13.69
CA ALA A 60 17.27 -8.58 -13.03
C ALA A 60 15.90 -8.59 -12.34
N ALA A 61 15.90 -8.76 -11.01
CA ALA A 61 14.69 -8.84 -10.19
C ALA A 61 14.14 -7.46 -9.82
N VAL A 62 15.00 -6.44 -9.75
CA VAL A 62 14.62 -5.03 -9.59
C VAL A 62 15.44 -4.23 -10.59
N ARG A 63 14.78 -3.37 -11.35
CA ARG A 63 15.31 -2.68 -12.54
C ARG A 63 14.96 -1.20 -12.46
N ASP A 64 15.94 -0.38 -12.13
CA ASP A 64 15.84 1.08 -12.12
C ASP A 64 14.64 1.64 -11.35
N VAL A 65 14.36 1.07 -10.17
CA VAL A 65 13.18 1.43 -9.39
C VAL A 65 13.47 2.68 -8.55
N SER A 66 12.60 3.68 -8.64
CA SER A 66 12.66 4.91 -7.85
C SER A 66 11.30 5.25 -7.26
N PHE A 67 11.26 5.55 -5.96
CA PHE A 67 10.07 6.03 -5.25
C PHE A 67 10.43 6.57 -3.87
N ASP A 68 9.52 7.36 -3.32
CA ASP A 68 9.57 7.81 -1.93
C ASP A 68 8.36 7.28 -1.15
N VAL A 69 8.58 6.94 0.11
CA VAL A 69 7.55 6.60 1.10
C VAL A 69 7.53 7.66 2.19
N ARG A 70 6.41 8.35 2.32
CA ARG A 70 6.20 9.42 3.30
C ARG A 70 5.90 8.84 4.68
N LYS A 71 6.09 9.67 5.69
CA LYS A 71 5.75 9.31 7.07
C LYS A 71 4.25 9.08 7.22
N GLY A 72 3.88 8.00 7.89
CA GLY A 72 2.48 7.61 8.09
C GLY A 72 1.75 7.21 6.80
N GLU A 73 2.46 6.94 5.71
CA GLU A 73 1.89 6.41 4.47
C GLU A 73 1.82 4.88 4.52
N VAL A 74 0.72 4.31 4.02
CA VAL A 74 0.67 2.91 3.58
C VAL A 74 1.03 2.84 2.11
N PHE A 75 2.28 2.49 1.84
CA PHE A 75 2.80 2.33 0.49
C PHE A 75 2.71 0.88 0.05
N VAL A 76 1.87 0.58 -0.92
CA VAL A 76 1.64 -0.78 -1.41
C VAL A 76 2.50 -1.06 -2.64
N VAL A 77 3.29 -2.13 -2.61
CA VAL A 77 3.99 -2.68 -3.77
C VAL A 77 3.19 -3.86 -4.29
N MET A 78 2.69 -3.71 -5.51
CA MET A 78 1.77 -4.66 -6.12
C MET A 78 2.34 -5.28 -7.39
N GLY A 79 1.87 -6.47 -7.77
CA GLY A 79 2.20 -7.10 -9.05
C GLY A 79 2.14 -8.62 -8.99
N LEU A 80 2.27 -9.27 -10.15
CA LEU A 80 2.21 -10.72 -10.25
C LEU A 80 3.39 -11.41 -9.54
N SER A 81 3.27 -12.73 -9.34
CA SER A 81 4.39 -13.54 -8.86
C SER A 81 5.60 -13.38 -9.79
N GLY A 82 6.79 -13.24 -9.22
CA GLY A 82 8.03 -13.04 -10.00
C GLY A 82 8.31 -11.61 -10.47
N SER A 83 7.43 -10.62 -10.20
CA SER A 83 7.65 -9.23 -10.64
C SER A 83 8.73 -8.45 -9.88
N GLY A 84 9.31 -9.03 -8.81
CA GLY A 84 10.41 -8.41 -8.06
C GLY A 84 10.05 -7.83 -6.69
N LYS A 85 8.77 -7.76 -6.32
CA LYS A 85 8.24 -7.11 -5.09
C LYS A 85 8.97 -7.52 -3.80
N SER A 86 9.01 -8.82 -3.53
CA SER A 86 9.63 -9.40 -2.34
C SER A 86 11.15 -9.19 -2.32
N THR A 87 11.78 -9.06 -3.51
CA THR A 87 13.20 -8.68 -3.60
C THR A 87 13.39 -7.20 -3.27
N LEU A 88 12.53 -6.33 -3.80
CA LEU A 88 12.55 -4.89 -3.55
C LEU A 88 12.48 -4.58 -2.04
N VAL A 89 11.49 -5.12 -1.32
CA VAL A 89 11.36 -4.86 0.14
C VAL A 89 12.52 -5.43 0.95
N ARG A 90 13.07 -6.58 0.55
CA ARG A 90 14.29 -7.12 1.20
C ARG A 90 15.52 -6.25 0.91
N CYS A 91 15.56 -5.53 -0.21
CA CYS A 91 16.60 -4.54 -0.47
C CYS A 91 16.46 -3.31 0.43
N LEU A 92 15.25 -2.87 0.77
CA LEU A 92 15.03 -1.71 1.67
C LEU A 92 15.71 -1.89 3.04
N THR A 93 15.67 -3.10 3.61
CA THR A 93 16.37 -3.43 4.87
C THR A 93 17.73 -4.08 4.65
N ARG A 94 18.20 -4.14 3.40
CA ARG A 94 19.45 -4.76 2.97
C ARG A 94 19.59 -6.23 3.40
N LEU A 95 18.47 -6.93 3.59
CA LEU A 95 18.45 -8.40 3.74
C LEU A 95 18.92 -9.07 2.44
N ILE A 96 18.65 -8.42 1.32
CA ILE A 96 19.27 -8.68 0.03
C ILE A 96 20.11 -7.45 -0.35
N GLU A 97 21.38 -7.65 -0.65
CA GLU A 97 22.28 -6.58 -1.09
C GLU A 97 21.86 -6.06 -2.48
N PRO A 98 21.55 -4.75 -2.63
CA PRO A 98 21.32 -4.13 -3.92
C PRO A 98 22.57 -4.21 -4.82
N THR A 99 22.36 -4.34 -6.12
CA THR A 99 23.43 -4.30 -7.12
C THR A 99 23.85 -2.85 -7.44
N ALA A 100 22.88 -1.94 -7.58
CA ALA A 100 23.12 -0.52 -7.85
C ALA A 100 21.98 0.35 -7.27
N GLY A 101 22.12 1.68 -7.39
CA GLY A 101 21.15 2.66 -6.88
C GLY A 101 21.35 3.02 -5.42
N THR A 102 20.49 3.87 -4.86
CA THR A 102 20.59 4.34 -3.47
C THR A 102 19.31 4.05 -2.70
N ILE A 103 19.46 3.81 -1.40
CA ILE A 103 18.35 3.63 -0.46
C ILE A 103 18.69 4.47 0.77
N ALA A 104 17.86 5.45 1.08
CA ALA A 104 17.96 6.24 2.30
C ALA A 104 16.77 5.95 3.21
N ILE A 105 17.02 5.85 4.52
CA ILE A 105 15.99 5.79 5.56
C ILE A 105 16.17 6.99 6.47
N ASP A 106 15.17 7.86 6.56
CA ASP A 106 15.24 9.15 7.28
C ASP A 106 16.49 9.98 6.90
N GLY A 107 16.86 9.92 5.61
CA GLY A 107 18.06 10.58 5.06
C GLY A 107 19.38 9.83 5.25
N GLU A 108 19.44 8.72 5.98
CA GLU A 108 20.66 7.92 6.15
C GLU A 108 20.80 6.85 5.05
N ASP A 109 21.92 6.85 4.32
CA ASP A 109 22.19 5.86 3.27
C ASP A 109 22.42 4.46 3.84
N VAL A 110 21.48 3.55 3.54
CA VAL A 110 21.47 2.15 3.99
C VAL A 110 22.60 1.33 3.35
N ARG A 111 23.04 1.67 2.14
CA ARG A 111 24.14 0.97 1.46
C ARG A 111 25.48 1.31 2.10
N ALA A 112 25.63 2.53 2.61
CA ALA A 112 26.83 2.98 3.30
C ALA A 112 26.95 2.46 4.75
N MET A 113 25.85 1.99 5.34
CA MET A 113 25.86 1.46 6.71
C MET A 113 26.82 0.27 6.86
N ASP A 114 27.55 0.25 7.98
CA ASP A 114 28.30 -0.92 8.37
C ASP A 114 27.39 -2.02 8.97
N ARG A 115 27.98 -3.17 9.32
CA ARG A 115 27.22 -4.29 9.90
C ARG A 115 26.58 -3.95 11.25
N SER A 116 27.14 -3.02 12.02
CA SER A 116 26.61 -2.66 13.33
C SER A 116 25.41 -1.75 13.20
N ARG A 117 25.54 -0.68 12.40
CA ARG A 117 24.47 0.26 12.13
C ARG A 117 23.27 -0.42 11.47
N LEU A 118 23.53 -1.34 10.54
CA LEU A 118 22.47 -2.13 9.90
C LEU A 118 21.72 -3.05 10.89
N ARG A 119 22.40 -3.55 11.93
CA ARG A 119 21.73 -4.31 13.01
C ARG A 119 20.86 -3.40 13.87
N GLU A 120 21.32 -2.19 14.19
CA GLU A 120 20.51 -1.22 14.95
C GLU A 120 19.24 -0.82 14.18
N LEU A 121 19.37 -0.52 12.89
CA LEU A 121 18.24 -0.25 11.99
C LEU A 121 17.18 -1.37 12.09
N ARG A 122 17.60 -2.62 11.96
CA ARG A 122 16.70 -3.80 11.99
C ARG A 122 16.19 -4.16 13.38
N ARG A 123 16.84 -3.67 14.44
CA ARG A 123 16.40 -3.90 15.82
C ARG A 123 15.37 -2.89 16.25
N HIS A 124 15.51 -1.63 15.86
CA HIS A 124 14.73 -0.53 16.45
C HIS A 124 13.84 0.21 15.44
N ARG A 125 14.31 0.41 14.21
CA ARG A 125 13.61 1.28 13.24
C ARG A 125 12.62 0.50 12.36
N ALA A 126 13.06 -0.63 11.83
CA ALA A 126 12.28 -1.40 10.86
C ALA A 126 11.99 -2.81 11.36
N ALA A 127 10.72 -3.22 11.28
CA ALA A 127 10.31 -4.60 11.51
C ALA A 127 9.68 -5.20 10.24
N MET A 128 9.96 -6.48 10.00
CA MET A 128 9.45 -7.22 8.85
C MET A 128 8.50 -8.33 9.27
N VAL A 129 7.35 -8.40 8.59
CA VAL A 129 6.36 -9.48 8.69
C VAL A 129 6.43 -10.29 7.40
N PHE A 130 6.82 -11.56 7.54
CA PHE A 130 7.04 -12.47 6.42
C PHE A 130 5.79 -13.26 6.04
N GLN A 131 5.67 -13.60 4.75
CA GLN A 131 4.64 -14.50 4.19
C GLN A 131 4.50 -15.82 4.97
N HIS A 132 5.63 -16.47 5.25
CA HIS A 132 5.69 -17.56 6.21
C HIS A 132 6.11 -16.97 7.54
N PHE A 133 5.18 -16.94 8.51
CA PHE A 133 5.22 -16.17 9.77
C PHE A 133 6.53 -16.24 10.58
N GLY A 134 7.44 -17.16 10.27
CA GLY A 134 8.79 -17.20 10.82
C GLY A 134 8.80 -17.39 12.33
N LEU A 135 7.74 -18.02 12.87
CA LEU A 135 7.60 -18.24 14.29
C LEU A 135 8.60 -19.30 14.76
N LEU A 136 9.14 -19.11 15.94
CA LEU A 136 10.05 -20.04 16.61
C LEU A 136 9.21 -21.17 17.21
N PRO A 137 9.23 -22.40 16.64
CA PRO A 137 8.28 -23.47 17.02
C PRO A 137 8.50 -24.00 18.44
N HIS A 138 9.71 -23.81 18.98
CA HIS A 138 10.09 -24.21 20.33
C HIS A 138 9.77 -23.16 21.39
N ARG A 139 9.29 -21.97 21.00
CA ARG A 139 8.90 -20.88 21.91
C ARG A 139 7.38 -20.75 22.01
N THR A 140 6.90 -20.23 23.13
CA THR A 140 5.47 -19.91 23.31
C THR A 140 5.06 -18.70 22.48
N VAL A 141 3.76 -18.39 22.40
CA VAL A 141 3.25 -17.15 21.81
C VAL A 141 3.93 -15.95 22.47
N LEU A 142 3.90 -15.87 23.80
CA LEU A 142 4.48 -14.76 24.54
C LEU A 142 5.99 -14.63 24.28
N ASP A 143 6.72 -15.74 24.27
CA ASP A 143 8.18 -15.71 24.03
C ASP A 143 8.53 -15.43 22.55
N ASN A 144 7.62 -15.70 21.60
CA ASN A 144 7.76 -15.26 20.21
C ASN A 144 7.58 -13.75 20.10
N VAL A 145 6.55 -13.20 20.75
CA VAL A 145 6.28 -11.75 20.73
C VAL A 145 7.39 -10.98 21.46
N ALA A 146 7.85 -11.47 22.60
CA ALA A 146 8.95 -10.88 23.37
C ALA A 146 10.35 -11.07 22.73
N TYR A 147 10.47 -11.78 21.61
CA TYR A 147 11.76 -12.13 21.02
C TYR A 147 12.54 -10.90 20.55
N GLY A 148 11.90 -9.95 19.88
CA GLY A 148 12.58 -8.74 19.41
C GLY A 148 13.17 -7.92 20.56
N LEU A 149 12.40 -7.75 21.64
CA LEU A 149 12.80 -7.08 22.87
C LEU A 149 13.95 -7.82 23.59
N GLU A 150 13.97 -9.16 23.56
CA GLU A 150 15.10 -9.96 24.05
C GLU A 150 16.40 -9.64 23.30
N ILE A 151 16.32 -9.51 21.97
CA ILE A 151 17.47 -9.19 21.13
C ILE A 151 17.94 -7.73 21.32
N GLN A 152 17.04 -6.82 21.71
CA GLN A 152 17.38 -5.45 22.11
C GLN A 152 17.98 -5.36 23.52
N GLY A 153 17.95 -6.44 24.30
CA GLY A 153 18.50 -6.47 25.67
C GLY A 153 17.53 -6.01 26.76
N VAL A 154 16.23 -5.89 26.46
CA VAL A 154 15.20 -5.49 27.42
C VAL A 154 15.06 -6.53 28.54
N GLY A 155 14.86 -6.07 29.77
CA GLY A 155 14.74 -6.91 30.96
C GLY A 155 13.60 -7.93 30.84
N LYS A 156 13.77 -9.12 31.44
CA LYS A 156 12.81 -10.23 31.30
C LYS A 156 11.39 -9.90 31.76
N ALA A 157 11.24 -9.12 32.84
CA ALA A 157 9.94 -8.70 33.35
C ALA A 157 9.26 -7.74 32.36
N GLU A 158 9.94 -6.64 32.05
CA GLU A 158 9.48 -5.58 31.13
C GLU A 158 9.11 -6.14 29.75
N ARG A 159 9.96 -6.97 29.13
CA ARG A 159 9.65 -7.53 27.81
C ARG A 159 8.44 -8.47 27.80
N ARG A 160 8.13 -9.11 28.93
CA ARG A 160 6.97 -10.00 29.05
C ARG A 160 5.69 -9.23 29.31
N GLU A 161 5.75 -8.18 30.10
CA GLU A 161 4.67 -7.22 30.29
C GLU A 161 4.29 -6.61 28.94
N ARG A 162 5.27 -6.02 28.23
CA ARG A 162 5.04 -5.45 26.90
C ARG A 162 4.50 -6.47 25.89
N ALA A 163 5.06 -7.69 25.89
CA ALA A 163 4.56 -8.73 25.00
C ALA A 163 3.12 -9.14 25.32
N ALA A 164 2.72 -9.15 26.60
CA ALA A 164 1.36 -9.49 27.01
C ALA A 164 0.36 -8.41 26.56
N GLU A 165 0.70 -7.13 26.70
CA GLU A 165 -0.11 -6.00 26.19
C GLU A 165 -0.39 -6.16 24.69
N ILE A 166 0.65 -6.47 23.91
CA ILE A 166 0.52 -6.61 22.47
C ILE A 166 -0.25 -7.87 22.09
N VAL A 167 -0.07 -8.99 22.81
CA VAL A 167 -0.87 -10.22 22.65
C VAL A 167 -2.36 -9.93 22.87
N ALA A 168 -2.70 -9.16 23.89
CA ALA A 168 -4.08 -8.73 24.13
C ALA A 168 -4.58 -7.81 23.01
N LYS A 169 -3.76 -6.84 22.56
CA LYS A 169 -4.12 -5.91 21.48
C LYS A 169 -4.48 -6.62 20.18
N VAL A 170 -3.74 -7.68 19.82
CA VAL A 170 -4.04 -8.49 18.62
C VAL A 170 -5.10 -9.58 18.85
N GLY A 171 -5.78 -9.59 20.00
CA GLY A 171 -6.86 -10.54 20.30
C GLY A 171 -6.40 -12.00 20.45
N LEU A 172 -5.23 -12.21 21.07
CA LEU A 172 -4.67 -13.54 21.38
C LEU A 172 -4.62 -13.82 22.89
N GLU A 173 -5.39 -13.08 23.69
CA GLU A 173 -5.50 -13.27 25.14
C GLU A 173 -5.89 -14.72 25.49
N GLY A 174 -5.22 -15.29 26.49
CA GLY A 174 -5.38 -16.69 26.90
C GLY A 174 -4.61 -17.71 26.05
N MET A 175 -3.85 -17.27 25.04
CA MET A 175 -3.01 -18.12 24.19
C MET A 175 -1.51 -17.97 24.44
N GLU A 176 -1.10 -17.17 25.42
CA GLU A 176 0.27 -16.76 25.73
C GLU A 176 1.23 -17.95 25.84
N HIS A 177 0.76 -19.03 26.46
CA HIS A 177 1.55 -20.23 26.75
C HIS A 177 1.48 -21.29 25.65
N ARG A 178 0.64 -21.12 24.62
CA ARG A 178 0.57 -22.05 23.49
C ARG A 178 1.82 -21.93 22.63
N ARG A 179 2.17 -23.00 21.94
CA ARG A 179 3.23 -23.03 20.92
C ARG A 179 2.62 -22.87 19.52
N PRO A 180 3.38 -22.40 18.51
CA PRO A 180 2.87 -22.18 17.15
C PRO A 180 2.13 -23.38 16.52
N GLY A 181 2.54 -24.61 16.83
CA GLY A 181 1.89 -25.83 16.33
C GLY A 181 0.48 -26.08 16.89
N GLN A 182 0.08 -25.37 17.95
CA GLN A 182 -1.24 -25.47 18.59
C GLN A 182 -2.21 -24.36 18.14
N LEU A 183 -1.81 -23.55 17.16
CA LEU A 183 -2.54 -22.37 16.68
C LEU A 183 -3.06 -22.59 15.26
N SER A 184 -4.18 -21.96 14.91
CA SER A 184 -4.65 -21.85 13.53
C SER A 184 -3.72 -20.98 12.67
N GLY A 185 -3.92 -20.97 11.35
CA GLY A 185 -3.17 -20.11 10.43
C GLY A 185 -3.25 -18.63 10.80
N GLY A 186 -4.47 -18.12 10.98
CA GLY A 186 -4.71 -16.73 11.41
C GLY A 186 -4.10 -16.39 12.77
N GLN A 187 -4.17 -17.31 13.74
CA GLN A 187 -3.55 -17.10 15.04
C GLN A 187 -2.03 -16.99 14.93
N ARG A 188 -1.37 -17.88 14.17
CA ARG A 188 0.08 -17.78 13.90
C ARG A 188 0.45 -16.45 13.25
N GLN A 189 -0.40 -15.93 12.39
CA GLN A 189 -0.16 -14.63 11.78
C GLN A 189 -0.26 -13.48 12.78
N ARG A 190 -1.29 -13.47 13.63
CA ARG A 190 -1.42 -12.48 14.71
C ARG A 190 -0.21 -12.50 15.64
N VAL A 191 0.38 -13.66 15.91
CA VAL A 191 1.65 -13.77 16.65
C VAL A 191 2.80 -13.10 15.89
N GLY A 192 2.88 -13.32 14.57
CA GLY A 192 3.89 -12.70 13.71
C GLY A 192 3.79 -11.17 13.68
N LEU A 193 2.56 -10.65 13.56
CA LEU A 193 2.24 -9.23 13.63
C LEU A 193 2.57 -8.66 15.02
N ALA A 194 2.09 -9.31 16.09
CA ALA A 194 2.39 -8.93 17.48
C ALA A 194 3.89 -8.86 17.74
N ARG A 195 4.67 -9.82 17.25
CA ARG A 195 6.13 -9.78 17.37
C ARG A 195 6.76 -8.57 16.69
N ALA A 196 6.25 -8.16 15.53
CA ALA A 196 6.72 -6.97 14.84
C ALA A 196 6.32 -5.69 15.58
N LEU A 197 5.12 -5.64 16.15
CA LEU A 197 4.62 -4.48 16.90
C LEU A 197 5.25 -4.33 18.29
N ALA A 198 5.67 -5.44 18.92
CA ALA A 198 6.20 -5.41 20.29
C ALA A 198 7.49 -4.59 20.45
N VAL A 199 8.28 -4.47 19.38
CA VAL A 199 9.50 -3.64 19.36
C VAL A 199 9.25 -2.18 19.02
N ASP A 200 7.98 -1.79 18.84
CA ASP A 200 7.55 -0.42 18.55
C ASP A 200 8.30 0.24 17.37
N PRO A 201 8.31 -0.39 16.18
CA PRO A 201 9.12 0.08 15.05
C PRO A 201 8.49 1.30 14.37
N GLU A 202 9.33 2.21 13.88
CA GLU A 202 8.88 3.36 13.08
C GLU A 202 8.33 2.93 11.71
N VAL A 203 8.86 1.83 11.17
CA VAL A 203 8.45 1.26 9.88
C VAL A 203 8.08 -0.20 10.02
N LEU A 204 6.91 -0.55 9.46
CA LEU A 204 6.50 -1.93 9.24
C LEU A 204 6.60 -2.32 7.76
N LEU A 205 7.25 -3.45 7.50
CA LEU A 205 7.39 -4.02 6.16
C LEU A 205 6.63 -5.35 6.10
N PHE A 206 5.64 -5.44 5.22
CA PHE A 206 4.83 -6.63 5.04
C PHE A 206 5.14 -7.29 3.70
N ASP A 207 5.55 -8.56 3.72
CA ASP A 207 5.80 -9.35 2.50
C ASP A 207 4.72 -10.42 2.34
N GLU A 208 3.66 -10.09 1.59
CA GLU A 208 2.49 -10.94 1.35
C GLU A 208 1.91 -11.57 2.63
N PRO A 209 1.62 -10.78 3.68
CA PRO A 209 1.34 -11.34 4.99
C PRO A 209 0.05 -12.16 4.99
N PHE A 210 -0.97 -11.82 4.17
CA PHE A 210 -2.27 -12.52 4.19
C PHE A 210 -2.44 -13.59 3.10
N SER A 211 -1.42 -13.86 2.27
CA SER A 211 -1.58 -14.76 1.11
C SER A 211 -1.93 -16.20 1.51
N ALA A 212 -1.48 -16.63 2.68
CA ALA A 212 -1.68 -17.98 3.20
C ALA A 212 -2.95 -18.15 4.05
N LEU A 213 -3.82 -17.12 4.10
CA LEU A 213 -5.03 -17.11 4.92
C LEU A 213 -6.30 -17.42 4.13
N ASP A 214 -7.24 -18.04 4.84
CA ASP A 214 -8.63 -18.20 4.41
C ASP A 214 -9.33 -16.84 4.28
N PRO A 215 -10.32 -16.67 3.38
CA PRO A 215 -10.89 -15.35 3.07
C PRO A 215 -11.46 -14.56 4.26
N LEU A 216 -12.11 -15.24 5.21
CA LEU A 216 -12.68 -14.57 6.40
C LEU A 216 -11.56 -14.04 7.30
N ILE A 217 -10.58 -14.89 7.62
CA ILE A 217 -9.44 -14.52 8.46
C ILE A 217 -8.59 -13.44 7.78
N ARG A 218 -8.42 -13.52 6.46
CA ARG A 218 -7.76 -12.47 5.67
C ARG A 218 -8.42 -11.12 5.88
N ARG A 219 -9.75 -11.05 5.75
CA ARG A 219 -10.50 -9.80 5.94
C ARG A 219 -10.33 -9.25 7.35
N ASP A 220 -10.51 -10.10 8.37
CA ASP A 220 -10.35 -9.69 9.77
C ASP A 220 -8.94 -9.14 10.04
N MET A 221 -7.91 -9.74 9.42
CA MET A 221 -6.53 -9.28 9.57
C MET A 221 -6.25 -7.97 8.83
N GLN A 222 -6.86 -7.76 7.66
CA GLN A 222 -6.78 -6.48 6.95
C GLN A 222 -7.44 -5.37 7.75
N ASP A 223 -8.63 -5.62 8.31
CA ASP A 223 -9.35 -4.66 9.16
C ASP A 223 -8.52 -4.30 10.40
N GLU A 224 -7.83 -5.29 10.99
CA GLU A 224 -6.93 -5.06 12.12
C GLU A 224 -5.73 -4.19 11.75
N VAL A 225 -5.09 -4.42 10.60
CA VAL A 225 -3.95 -3.61 10.13
C VAL A 225 -4.40 -2.19 9.79
N ALA A 226 -5.56 -2.02 9.14
CA ALA A 226 -6.15 -0.72 8.86
C ALA A 226 -6.41 0.05 10.15
N ARG A 227 -7.04 -0.59 11.15
CA ARG A 227 -7.28 0.01 12.47
C ARG A 227 -5.98 0.42 13.16
N LEU A 228 -4.98 -0.46 13.19
CA LEU A 228 -3.67 -0.15 13.80
C LEU A 228 -3.01 1.05 13.13
N HIS A 229 -3.12 1.14 11.81
CA HIS A 229 -2.58 2.25 11.06
C HIS A 229 -3.32 3.57 11.35
N GLU A 230 -4.65 3.55 11.45
CA GLU A 230 -5.46 4.71 11.85
C GLU A 230 -5.17 5.18 13.28
N GLU A 231 -4.98 4.26 14.22
CA GLU A 231 -4.69 4.58 15.63
C GLU A 231 -3.27 5.11 15.86
N GLU A 232 -2.27 4.54 15.16
CA GLU A 232 -0.85 4.75 15.48
C GLU A 232 -0.09 5.57 14.41
N GLY A 233 -0.65 5.77 13.22
CA GLY A 233 -0.05 6.58 12.15
C GLY A 233 1.31 6.09 11.67
N ARG A 234 1.60 4.78 11.82
CA ARG A 234 2.90 4.20 11.42
C ARG A 234 3.06 4.15 9.91
N THR A 235 4.29 4.33 9.45
CA THR A 235 4.66 4.11 8.05
C THR A 235 4.68 2.62 7.74
N MET A 236 4.02 2.21 6.67
CA MET A 236 3.92 0.80 6.27
C MET A 236 4.30 0.63 4.80
N VAL A 237 5.18 -0.32 4.50
CA VAL A 237 5.39 -0.79 3.13
C VAL A 237 4.79 -2.18 3.01
N PHE A 238 3.83 -2.32 2.11
CA PHE A 238 2.99 -3.48 2.03
C PHE A 238 3.11 -4.18 0.69
N ILE A 239 3.50 -5.45 0.65
CA ILE A 239 3.53 -6.22 -0.60
C ILE A 239 2.29 -7.10 -0.68
N THR A 240 1.60 -7.02 -1.81
CA THR A 240 0.53 -7.96 -2.14
C THR A 240 0.46 -8.24 -3.64
N HIS A 241 -0.24 -9.31 -3.99
CA HIS A 241 -0.70 -9.60 -5.34
C HIS A 241 -2.23 -9.44 -5.48
N ASP A 242 -2.94 -9.14 -4.40
CA ASP A 242 -4.41 -8.96 -4.36
C ASP A 242 -4.76 -7.47 -4.47
N LEU A 243 -5.54 -7.11 -5.50
CA LEU A 243 -5.84 -5.72 -5.80
C LEU A 243 -6.82 -5.13 -4.80
N SER A 244 -7.76 -5.94 -4.33
CA SER A 244 -8.74 -5.51 -3.32
C SER A 244 -8.03 -5.12 -2.03
N GLU A 245 -6.95 -5.82 -1.68
CA GLU A 245 -6.11 -5.50 -0.54
C GLU A 245 -5.35 -4.18 -0.74
N ALA A 246 -4.75 -3.99 -1.92
CA ALA A 246 -4.03 -2.76 -2.25
C ALA A 246 -4.96 -1.53 -2.22
N LEU A 247 -6.16 -1.66 -2.79
CA LEU A 247 -7.16 -0.59 -2.82
C LEU A 247 -7.73 -0.28 -1.42
N LYS A 248 -7.83 -1.30 -0.55
CA LYS A 248 -8.39 -1.15 0.79
C LYS A 248 -7.39 -0.54 1.78
N LEU A 249 -6.11 -0.90 1.69
CA LEU A 249 -5.10 -0.52 2.67
C LEU A 249 -4.20 0.63 2.19
N GLY A 250 -3.97 0.75 0.88
CA GLY A 250 -2.92 1.59 0.32
C GLY A 250 -3.33 3.05 0.11
N ASP A 251 -2.48 3.96 0.58
CA ASP A 251 -2.55 5.38 0.21
C ASP A 251 -1.96 5.60 -1.19
N ARG A 252 -0.87 4.88 -1.49
CA ARG A 252 -0.24 4.83 -2.81
C ARG A 252 0.14 3.40 -3.17
N ILE A 253 0.03 3.10 -4.45
CA ILE A 253 0.27 1.78 -5.02
C ILE A 253 1.35 1.91 -6.10
N ALA A 254 2.42 1.14 -5.97
CA ALA A 254 3.42 0.90 -7.00
C ALA A 254 3.13 -0.47 -7.66
N LEU A 255 2.59 -0.45 -8.87
CA LEU A 255 2.40 -1.67 -9.65
C LEU A 255 3.72 -2.04 -10.34
N MET A 256 4.16 -3.28 -10.16
CA MET A 256 5.42 -3.82 -10.69
C MET A 256 5.22 -4.92 -11.71
N ARG A 257 5.99 -4.87 -12.79
CA ARG A 257 6.12 -5.92 -13.82
C ARG A 257 7.59 -6.07 -14.21
N ASP A 258 8.07 -7.30 -14.30
CA ASP A 258 9.44 -7.63 -14.75
C ASP A 258 10.56 -6.82 -14.05
N GLY A 259 10.39 -6.56 -12.76
CA GLY A 259 11.35 -5.82 -11.92
C GLY A 259 11.25 -4.30 -12.02
N GLN A 260 10.34 -3.76 -12.84
CA GLN A 260 10.12 -2.32 -13.02
C GLN A 260 8.80 -1.88 -12.39
N VAL A 261 8.72 -0.63 -11.96
CA VAL A 261 7.44 0.01 -11.60
C VAL A 261 6.79 0.51 -12.89
N VAL A 262 5.62 -0.02 -13.23
CA VAL A 262 4.86 0.36 -14.44
C VAL A 262 3.91 1.51 -14.19
N GLN A 263 3.38 1.63 -12.97
CA GLN A 263 2.57 2.77 -12.54
C GLN A 263 2.69 2.95 -11.03
N LEU A 264 2.74 4.21 -10.61
CA LEU A 264 2.80 4.65 -9.23
C LEU A 264 1.75 5.74 -9.04
N GLY A 265 0.79 5.52 -8.15
CA GLY A 265 -0.30 6.49 -7.94
C GLY A 265 -1.21 6.12 -6.78
N THR A 266 -2.24 6.93 -6.56
CA THR A 266 -3.32 6.61 -5.61
C THR A 266 -4.20 5.47 -6.14
N PRO A 267 -4.97 4.76 -5.29
CA PRO A 267 -5.98 3.80 -5.73
C PRO A 267 -6.88 4.34 -6.86
N GLU A 268 -7.29 5.60 -6.76
CA GLU A 268 -8.11 6.29 -7.75
C GLU A 268 -7.38 6.49 -9.08
N GLU A 269 -6.10 6.88 -9.08
CA GLU A 269 -5.30 7.02 -10.30
C GLU A 269 -5.07 5.67 -10.99
N ILE A 270 -4.80 4.61 -10.21
CA ILE A 270 -4.60 3.25 -10.74
C ILE A 270 -5.85 2.74 -11.47
N VAL A 271 -7.04 2.93 -10.88
CA VAL A 271 -8.31 2.44 -11.45
C VAL A 271 -8.89 3.40 -12.50
N GLY A 272 -8.81 4.70 -12.24
CA GLY A 272 -9.38 5.76 -13.05
C GLY A 272 -8.59 6.02 -14.33
N SER A 273 -7.25 5.98 -14.25
CA SER A 273 -6.34 6.34 -15.33
C SER A 273 -5.19 5.32 -15.46
N PRO A 274 -5.46 4.08 -15.89
CA PRO A 274 -4.43 3.06 -16.07
C PRO A 274 -3.41 3.47 -17.14
N ALA A 275 -2.11 3.38 -16.82
CA ALA A 275 -1.01 3.88 -17.64
C ALA A 275 -0.78 3.09 -18.94
N ASP A 276 -1.01 1.78 -18.91
CA ASP A 276 -0.89 0.90 -20.07
C ASP A 276 -1.97 -0.19 -20.08
N ASP A 277 -1.98 -1.01 -21.13
CA ASP A 277 -2.94 -2.12 -21.28
C ASP A 277 -2.81 -3.18 -20.18
N TYR A 278 -1.61 -3.34 -19.61
CA TYR A 278 -1.39 -4.28 -18.52
C TYR A 278 -2.01 -3.79 -17.22
N VAL A 279 -1.86 -2.50 -16.88
CA VAL A 279 -2.57 -1.92 -15.73
C VAL A 279 -4.08 -2.01 -15.96
N ARG A 280 -4.56 -1.71 -17.18
CA ARG A 280 -5.99 -1.80 -17.52
C ARG A 280 -6.55 -3.21 -17.35
N GLU A 281 -5.81 -4.24 -17.75
CA GLU A 281 -6.17 -5.64 -17.52
C GLU A 281 -6.26 -5.93 -16.02
N PHE A 282 -5.29 -5.41 -15.25
CA PHE A 282 -5.18 -5.67 -13.81
C PHE A 282 -6.37 -5.10 -13.01
N VAL A 283 -6.90 -3.96 -13.42
CA VAL A 283 -8.02 -3.26 -12.74
C VAL A 283 -9.39 -3.55 -13.35
N ARG A 284 -9.48 -4.45 -14.35
CA ARG A 284 -10.72 -4.69 -15.12
C ARG A 284 -11.92 -5.02 -14.24
N ASP A 285 -11.74 -5.91 -13.27
CA ASP A 285 -12.82 -6.44 -12.43
C ASP A 285 -13.03 -5.65 -11.13
N VAL A 286 -12.42 -4.47 -11.02
CA VAL A 286 -12.59 -3.60 -9.85
C VAL A 286 -13.94 -2.87 -9.92
N PRO A 287 -14.76 -2.91 -8.87
CA PRO A 287 -15.95 -2.08 -8.77
C PRO A 287 -15.54 -0.60 -8.67
N ARG A 288 -15.56 0.10 -9.81
CA ARG A 288 -15.07 1.48 -9.94
C ARG A 288 -15.78 2.44 -8.99
N GLU A 289 -17.05 2.19 -8.71
CA GLU A 289 -17.88 3.00 -7.82
C GLU A 289 -17.42 2.99 -6.35
N GLN A 290 -16.64 1.99 -5.95
CA GLN A 290 -16.09 1.86 -4.59
C GLN A 290 -14.73 2.56 -4.45
N VAL A 291 -14.10 2.95 -5.57
CA VAL A 291 -12.75 3.52 -5.59
C VAL A 291 -12.74 4.95 -6.10
N LEU A 292 -13.49 5.24 -7.17
CA LEU A 292 -13.56 6.59 -7.73
C LEU A 292 -14.42 7.48 -6.83
N THR A 293 -14.00 8.74 -6.74
CA THR A 293 -14.63 9.73 -5.86
C THR A 293 -15.58 10.65 -6.62
N ALA A 294 -16.40 11.37 -5.86
CA ALA A 294 -17.28 12.42 -6.37
C ALA A 294 -16.47 13.50 -7.09
N ARG A 295 -15.24 13.80 -6.65
CA ARG A 295 -14.32 14.74 -7.30
C ARG A 295 -14.00 14.34 -8.75
N THR A 296 -13.82 13.05 -9.01
CA THR A 296 -13.49 12.56 -10.36
C THR A 296 -14.74 12.40 -11.23
N ALA A 297 -15.89 12.14 -10.62
CA ALA A 297 -17.15 11.98 -11.34
C ALA A 297 -17.89 13.30 -11.62
N MET A 298 -17.55 14.40 -10.95
CA MET A 298 -18.34 15.64 -11.02
C MET A 298 -18.23 16.35 -12.38
N ARG A 299 -19.32 17.05 -12.72
CA ARG A 299 -19.36 18.05 -13.78
C ARG A 299 -19.57 19.46 -13.19
N PRO A 300 -19.33 20.53 -13.96
CA PRO A 300 -19.70 21.87 -13.55
C PRO A 300 -21.19 21.96 -13.20
N ALA A 301 -21.47 22.68 -12.11
CA ALA A 301 -22.84 22.96 -11.66
C ALA A 301 -23.42 24.16 -12.42
N SER A 302 -24.72 24.11 -12.74
CA SER A 302 -25.46 25.32 -13.06
C SER A 302 -25.69 26.18 -11.81
N LEU A 303 -26.11 27.44 -11.99
CA LEU A 303 -26.36 28.36 -10.87
C LEU A 303 -27.37 27.79 -9.86
N VAL A 304 -28.43 27.13 -10.33
CA VAL A 304 -29.46 26.53 -9.47
C VAL A 304 -28.92 25.30 -8.74
N GLU A 305 -28.21 24.42 -9.46
CA GLU A 305 -27.63 23.21 -8.88
C GLU A 305 -26.52 23.51 -7.87
N SER A 306 -25.89 24.69 -7.94
CA SER A 306 -24.85 25.08 -6.99
C SER A 306 -25.37 25.39 -5.57
N THR A 307 -26.67 25.64 -5.45
CA THR A 307 -27.31 26.10 -4.20
C THR A 307 -28.24 25.07 -3.56
N GLU A 308 -28.72 24.09 -4.31
CA GLU A 308 -29.73 23.11 -3.86
C GLU A 308 -29.25 21.65 -3.99
N GLY A 309 -29.86 20.73 -3.26
CA GLY A 309 -29.52 19.30 -3.30
C GLY A 309 -28.54 18.84 -2.19
N PRO A 310 -28.36 17.51 -2.05
CA PRO A 310 -27.49 16.95 -1.03
C PRO A 310 -26.04 17.39 -1.25
N ALA A 311 -25.30 17.58 -0.15
CA ALA A 311 -23.90 17.95 -0.17
C ALA A 311 -23.03 16.73 0.12
N LEU A 312 -22.04 16.49 -0.73
CA LEU A 312 -21.02 15.46 -0.61
C LEU A 312 -19.66 16.10 -0.45
N THR A 313 -18.76 15.45 0.28
CA THR A 313 -17.35 15.80 0.26
C THR A 313 -16.73 15.36 -1.08
N PRO A 314 -15.63 15.97 -1.53
CA PRO A 314 -14.99 15.57 -2.77
C PRO A 314 -14.46 14.14 -2.74
N ASP A 315 -14.06 13.67 -1.55
CA ASP A 315 -13.50 12.33 -1.34
C ASP A 315 -14.58 11.25 -1.17
N ALA A 316 -15.86 11.63 -1.10
CA ALA A 316 -16.97 10.67 -1.04
C ALA A 316 -16.93 9.75 -2.26
N THR A 317 -17.11 8.46 -2.05
CA THR A 317 -17.11 7.46 -3.12
C THR A 317 -18.29 7.67 -4.06
N VAL A 318 -18.16 7.21 -5.30
CA VAL A 318 -19.27 7.20 -6.26
C VAL A 318 -20.44 6.36 -5.74
N SER A 319 -20.20 5.30 -4.98
CA SER A 319 -21.26 4.54 -4.29
C SER A 319 -22.07 5.40 -3.32
N GLU A 320 -21.42 6.20 -2.47
CA GLU A 320 -22.10 7.14 -1.57
C GLU A 320 -22.86 8.22 -2.35
N ALA A 321 -22.29 8.68 -3.46
CA ALA A 321 -22.96 9.63 -4.35
C ALA A 321 -24.21 9.02 -5.01
N ILE A 322 -24.16 7.76 -5.43
CA ILE A 322 -25.33 7.00 -5.92
C ILE A 322 -26.43 6.98 -4.86
N GLU A 323 -26.10 6.66 -3.62
CA GLU A 323 -27.10 6.63 -2.53
C GLU A 323 -27.73 8.01 -2.29
N ALA A 324 -26.92 9.08 -2.28
CA ALA A 324 -27.40 10.44 -2.06
C ALA A 324 -28.33 10.91 -3.18
N VAL A 325 -27.93 10.68 -4.44
CA VAL A 325 -28.69 11.08 -5.63
C VAL A 325 -29.98 10.23 -5.74
N ALA A 326 -29.91 8.92 -5.51
CA ALA A 326 -31.08 8.04 -5.58
C ALA A 326 -32.13 8.36 -4.50
N ARG A 327 -31.69 8.75 -3.29
CA ARG A 327 -32.61 9.09 -2.19
C ARG A 327 -33.33 10.42 -2.39
N THR A 328 -32.64 11.40 -2.98
CA THR A 328 -33.18 12.77 -3.15
C THR A 328 -33.81 13.00 -4.52
N GLY A 329 -33.49 12.18 -5.51
CA GLY A 329 -33.90 12.36 -6.90
C GLY A 329 -33.28 13.58 -7.59
N SER A 330 -32.31 14.24 -6.95
CA SER A 330 -31.67 15.47 -7.42
C SER A 330 -30.15 15.29 -7.51
N PRO A 331 -29.45 16.05 -8.38
CA PRO A 331 -27.99 16.05 -8.41
C PRO A 331 -27.39 16.39 -7.04
N ALA A 332 -26.28 15.73 -6.69
CA ALA A 332 -25.55 15.99 -5.46
C ALA A 332 -24.43 17.01 -5.71
N ARG A 333 -24.30 17.98 -4.82
CA ARG A 333 -23.24 19.01 -4.86
C ARG A 333 -21.98 18.47 -4.22
N VAL A 334 -20.86 18.61 -4.92
CA VAL A 334 -19.53 18.35 -4.37
C VAL A 334 -19.02 19.63 -3.72
N MET A 335 -18.90 19.61 -2.41
CA MET A 335 -18.60 20.79 -1.59
C MET A 335 -17.25 20.64 -0.90
N ASP A 336 -16.39 21.65 -1.03
CA ASP A 336 -15.08 21.71 -0.38
C ASP A 336 -14.91 23.06 0.30
N ASP A 337 -14.67 23.08 1.62
CA ASP A 337 -14.59 24.29 2.45
C ASP A 337 -15.69 25.34 2.17
N GLY A 338 -16.93 24.87 2.03
CA GLY A 338 -18.11 25.71 1.79
C GLY A 338 -18.28 26.20 0.35
N LYS A 339 -17.39 25.82 -0.58
CA LYS A 339 -17.50 26.13 -2.01
C LYS A 339 -18.01 24.91 -2.78
N CYS A 340 -18.94 25.14 -3.70
CA CYS A 340 -19.36 24.10 -4.65
C CYS A 340 -18.32 23.97 -5.75
N LEU A 341 -17.67 22.80 -5.84
CA LEU A 341 -16.72 22.47 -6.90
C LEU A 341 -17.42 21.99 -8.18
N GLY A 342 -18.58 21.35 -8.02
CA GLY A 342 -19.34 20.76 -9.11
C GLY A 342 -20.52 19.96 -8.58
N VAL A 343 -21.18 19.23 -9.48
CA VAL A 343 -22.30 18.34 -9.15
C VAL A 343 -22.12 16.97 -9.80
N VAL A 344 -22.69 15.95 -9.16
CA VAL A 344 -22.75 14.59 -9.69
C VAL A 344 -24.22 14.20 -9.83
N ASP A 345 -24.60 13.73 -11.01
CA ASP A 345 -25.96 13.27 -11.31
C ASP A 345 -25.96 11.81 -11.79
N HIS A 346 -27.15 11.26 -12.06
CA HIS A 346 -27.30 9.87 -12.50
C HIS A 346 -26.47 9.53 -13.74
N GLU A 347 -26.30 10.46 -14.69
CA GLU A 347 -25.54 10.21 -15.92
C GLU A 347 -24.05 10.04 -15.61
N GLN A 348 -23.49 10.95 -14.81
CA GLN A 348 -22.09 10.87 -14.40
C GLN A 348 -21.81 9.59 -13.60
N LEU A 349 -22.69 9.25 -12.65
CA LEU A 349 -22.55 8.07 -11.80
C LEU A 349 -22.65 6.77 -12.59
N LEU A 350 -23.61 6.67 -13.52
CA LEU A 350 -23.76 5.50 -14.39
C LEU A 350 -22.58 5.37 -15.36
N GLY A 351 -22.04 6.47 -15.87
CA GLY A 351 -20.84 6.46 -16.72
C GLY A 351 -19.64 5.85 -16.00
N VAL A 352 -19.44 6.20 -14.72
CA VAL A 352 -18.39 5.60 -13.88
C VAL A 352 -18.58 4.09 -13.71
N VAL A 353 -19.78 3.66 -13.32
CA VAL A 353 -20.10 2.24 -13.11
C VAL A 353 -19.92 1.43 -14.41
N ALA A 354 -20.34 2.00 -15.54
CA ALA A 354 -20.22 1.36 -16.85
C ALA A 354 -18.78 1.40 -17.42
N GLY A 355 -17.85 2.12 -16.79
CA GLY A 355 -16.50 2.31 -17.31
C GLY A 355 -16.46 3.09 -18.62
N VAL A 356 -17.50 3.89 -18.90
CA VAL A 356 -17.60 4.72 -20.10
C VAL A 356 -17.00 6.09 -19.78
N PRO A 357 -16.14 6.66 -20.64
CA PRO A 357 -15.61 8.00 -20.42
C PRO A 357 -16.76 8.98 -20.26
N VAL A 358 -16.86 9.53 -19.05
CA VAL A 358 -17.80 10.59 -18.73
C VAL A 358 -17.30 11.83 -19.49
N ALA A 359 -18.14 12.38 -20.36
CA ALA A 359 -17.71 13.48 -21.23
C ALA A 359 -17.18 14.64 -20.37
N PRO A 360 -15.93 15.13 -20.58
CA PRO A 360 -15.49 16.34 -19.92
C PRO A 360 -16.41 17.48 -20.37
N ALA A 361 -16.95 18.22 -19.40
CA ALA A 361 -17.80 19.35 -19.71
C ALA A 361 -17.09 20.30 -20.65
N ALA A 362 -17.73 20.62 -21.78
CA ALA A 362 -17.28 21.66 -22.68
C ALA A 362 -17.06 22.95 -21.86
N GLY A 363 -15.81 23.43 -21.83
CA GLY A 363 -15.51 24.75 -21.28
C GLY A 363 -16.38 25.82 -21.95
N PRO A 364 -16.57 26.98 -21.31
CA PRO A 364 -17.44 28.03 -21.83
C PRO A 364 -17.04 28.36 -23.27
N ARG A 365 -17.96 28.14 -24.22
CA ARG A 365 -17.79 28.59 -25.60
C ARG A 365 -17.57 30.10 -25.53
N ALA A 366 -16.38 30.55 -25.94
CA ALA A 366 -16.10 31.95 -26.16
C ALA A 366 -17.21 32.50 -27.08
N THR A 367 -17.95 33.49 -26.58
CA THR A 367 -18.91 34.24 -27.38
C THR A 367 -18.18 34.85 -28.57
N PRO A 368 -18.69 34.72 -29.81
CA PRO A 368 -18.09 35.40 -30.94
C PRO A 368 -18.25 36.90 -30.71
N GLU A 369 -17.13 37.63 -30.67
CA GLU A 369 -17.14 39.08 -30.72
C GLU A 369 -17.88 39.51 -31.98
N ALA A 370 -19.01 40.19 -31.78
CA ALA A 370 -19.72 40.87 -32.84
C ALA A 370 -18.98 42.17 -33.18
N VAL A 371 -18.83 42.38 -34.49
CA VAL A 371 -18.17 43.48 -35.22
C VAL A 371 -18.52 44.87 -34.72
#